data_AF-A0AAD9CBK0-F1
#
_entry.id   AF-A0AAD9CBK0-F1
#
_cell.length_a   1.000
_cell.length_b   1.000
_cell.length_c   1.000
_cell.angle_alpha   90.00
_cell.angle_beta   90.00
_cell.angle_gamma   90.00
#
_symmetry.space_group_name_H-M   'P 1'
#
loop_
_entity.id
_entity.type
_entity.pdbx_description
1 polymer ?
#
loop_
_entity_poly.entity_id
_entity_poly.type
_entity_poly.pdbx_seq_one_letter_code
_entity_poly.pdbx_strand_id
1 'polypeptide(L)'
;MISRITDRKGYRSLGLIWAGSLCANMSVFIAGIVAGKYGSEIRPAFWINFLFLLMPVWGAITLFTRPKDRPLIGGYNAQQAQSMKLIWRPTDLILVVLLIAAMAFTAIRGLVALDSPLEACSIYVKHYEPYLKDPVGYPRVMMLHLFFYGLPLLGAFVYGLLKPGCTWMSDWTLFLAGAMIQCQWAHIGGSLHPRTTAQFRIPNGVFWSVLVANLLYAATPILVALRVCNNPYFFLKIAPFPGQTGLPNSEEKDTKIKDK
;
A
#
# COMPACT_ATOMS: atom_id res chain seq x y z
N MET A 1 -10.99 17.84 -0.31
CA MET A 1 -12.11 16.97 0.12
C MET A 1 -13.39 17.77 0.33
N ILE A 2 -13.34 18.81 1.17
CA ILE A 2 -14.49 19.68 1.50
C ILE A 2 -15.18 20.21 0.24
N SER A 3 -14.45 20.81 -0.71
CA SER A 3 -15.05 21.29 -1.97
C SER A 3 -15.77 20.18 -2.77
N ARG A 4 -15.27 18.94 -2.82
CA ARG A 4 -15.97 17.83 -3.51
C ARG A 4 -17.25 17.43 -2.79
N ILE A 5 -17.25 17.47 -1.45
CA ILE A 5 -18.43 17.19 -0.61
C ILE A 5 -19.47 18.29 -0.85
N THR A 6 -19.05 19.56 -0.83
CA THR A 6 -19.90 20.72 -1.12
C THR A 6 -20.50 20.65 -2.52
N ASP A 7 -19.71 20.26 -3.51
CA ASP A 7 -20.14 20.08 -4.90
C ASP A 7 -20.94 18.79 -5.15
N ARG A 8 -21.20 17.96 -4.11
CA ARG A 8 -21.83 16.63 -4.22
C ARG A 8 -21.14 15.70 -5.24
N LYS A 9 -19.84 15.87 -5.45
CA LYS A 9 -19.03 15.03 -6.33
C LYS A 9 -18.50 13.82 -5.57
N GLY A 10 -18.27 12.71 -6.28
CA GLY A 10 -17.65 11.51 -5.72
C GLY A 10 -16.32 11.83 -5.01
N TYR A 11 -16.26 11.52 -3.72
CA TYR A 11 -15.09 11.78 -2.86
C TYR A 11 -14.42 10.52 -2.32
N ARG A 12 -14.93 9.33 -2.68
CA ARG A 12 -14.44 8.03 -2.17
C ARG A 12 -12.92 7.92 -2.26
N SER A 13 -12.34 8.21 -3.44
CA SER A 13 -10.89 8.06 -3.63
C SER A 13 -10.06 8.96 -2.73
N LEU A 14 -10.44 10.23 -2.62
CA LEU A 14 -9.74 11.19 -1.78
C LEU A 14 -9.95 10.89 -0.28
N GLY A 15 -11.15 10.43 0.08
CA GLY A 15 -11.48 10.00 1.43
C GLY A 15 -10.67 8.78 1.86
N LEU A 16 -10.44 7.82 0.97
CA LEU A 16 -9.62 6.63 1.26
C LEU A 16 -8.14 6.99 1.45
N ILE A 17 -7.59 7.87 0.60
CA ILE A 17 -6.22 8.38 0.78
C ILE A 17 -6.12 9.08 2.14
N TRP A 18 -7.04 10.01 2.44
CA TRP A 18 -7.06 10.73 3.70
C TRP A 18 -7.19 9.80 4.91
N ALA A 19 -8.08 8.82 4.85
CA ALA A 19 -8.28 7.85 5.93
C ALA A 19 -7.02 6.99 6.14
N GLY A 20 -6.40 6.50 5.06
CA GLY A 20 -5.15 5.75 5.12
C GLY A 20 -4.02 6.55 5.75
N SER A 21 -3.83 7.81 5.31
CA SER A 21 -2.82 8.70 5.88
C SER A 21 -3.02 8.93 7.37
N LEU A 22 -4.24 9.27 7.81
CA LEU A 22 -4.50 9.54 9.22
C LEU A 22 -4.46 8.29 10.10
N CYS A 23 -4.96 7.15 9.61
CA CYS A 23 -4.87 5.88 10.33
C CYS A 23 -3.40 5.51 10.59
N ALA A 24 -2.55 5.59 9.56
CA ALA A 24 -1.13 5.33 9.70
C ALA A 24 -0.45 6.33 10.66
N ASN A 25 -0.73 7.63 10.48
CA ASN A 25 -0.18 8.68 11.34
C ASN A 25 -0.49 8.42 12.82
N MET A 26 -1.77 8.28 13.16
CA MET A 26 -2.22 8.18 14.54
C MET A 26 -1.81 6.86 15.17
N SER A 27 -1.84 5.75 14.41
CA SER A 27 -1.39 4.44 14.91
C SER A 27 0.09 4.46 15.28
N VAL A 28 0.94 4.99 14.38
CA VAL A 28 2.38 5.11 14.63
C VAL A 28 2.68 6.12 15.72
N PHE A 29 1.95 7.23 15.79
CA PHE A 29 2.13 8.25 16.82
C PHE A 29 1.84 7.71 18.22
N ILE A 30 0.67 7.09 18.41
CA ILE A 30 0.25 6.52 19.69
C ILE A 30 1.21 5.41 20.11
N ALA A 31 1.44 4.42 19.24
CA ALA A 31 2.31 3.29 19.57
C ALA A 31 3.78 3.74 19.74
N GLY A 32 4.24 4.74 18.98
CA GLY A 32 5.58 5.31 19.08
C GLY A 32 5.83 6.01 20.42
N ILE A 33 4.86 6.78 20.94
CA ILE A 33 4.97 7.37 22.27
C ILE A 33 5.05 6.30 23.35
N VAL A 34 4.17 5.31 23.29
CA VAL A 34 4.09 4.24 24.30
C VAL A 34 5.34 3.36 24.29
N ALA A 35 5.85 3.00 23.11
CA ALA A 35 7.02 2.12 22.96
C ALA A 35 8.37 2.85 23.03
N GLY A 36 8.39 4.17 22.82
CA GLY A 36 9.59 4.99 22.80
C GLY A 36 9.97 5.56 24.16
N LYS A 37 11.00 6.42 24.17
CA LYS A 37 11.52 7.05 25.40
C LYS A 37 10.51 7.86 26.22
N TYR A 38 9.36 8.23 25.65
CA TYR A 38 8.32 9.00 26.32
C TYR A 38 7.27 8.12 27.03
N GLY A 39 7.36 6.79 26.91
CA GLY A 39 6.37 5.86 27.48
C GLY A 39 6.28 5.90 29.01
N SER A 40 7.33 6.36 29.70
CA SER A 40 7.32 6.53 31.16
C SER A 40 6.57 7.79 31.63
N GLU A 41 6.28 8.74 30.74
CA GLU A 41 5.69 10.05 31.08
C GLU A 41 4.36 10.31 30.35
N ILE A 42 3.50 9.29 30.27
CA ILE A 42 2.21 9.41 29.60
C ILE A 42 1.24 10.25 30.45
N ARG A 43 0.96 11.47 30.00
CA ARG A 43 -0.03 12.37 30.63
C ARG A 43 -1.46 11.97 30.24
N PRO A 44 -2.49 12.21 31.08
CA PRO A 44 -3.87 11.88 30.75
C PRO A 44 -4.38 12.46 29.42
N ALA A 45 -3.93 13.65 29.03
CA ALA A 45 -4.27 14.28 27.74
C ALA A 45 -3.85 13.44 26.51
N PHE A 46 -2.87 12.54 26.66
CA PHE A 46 -2.45 11.62 25.61
C PHE A 46 -3.59 10.74 25.09
N TRP A 47 -4.52 10.33 25.96
CA TRP A 47 -5.59 9.41 25.60
C TRP A 47 -6.59 10.01 24.60
N ILE A 48 -6.64 11.35 24.48
CA ILE A 48 -7.44 12.05 23.46
C ILE A 48 -7.00 11.66 22.04
N ASN A 49 -5.73 11.27 21.84
CA ASN A 49 -5.24 10.81 20.53
C ASN A 49 -5.97 9.56 20.03
N PHE A 50 -6.47 8.70 20.92
CA PHE A 50 -7.29 7.55 20.51
C PHE A 50 -8.62 8.00 19.89
N LEU A 51 -9.25 9.07 20.40
CA LEU A 51 -10.45 9.64 19.78
C LEU A 51 -10.14 10.15 18.36
N PHE A 52 -8.98 10.77 18.17
CA PHE A 52 -8.52 11.21 16.85
C PHE A 52 -8.15 10.04 15.92
N LEU A 53 -7.82 8.86 16.44
CA LEU A 53 -7.64 7.63 15.66
C LEU A 53 -8.99 6.99 15.28
N LEU A 54 -10.00 7.03 16.16
CA LEU A 54 -11.31 6.44 15.88
C LEU A 54 -12.00 7.10 14.68
N MET A 55 -11.80 8.41 14.51
CA MET A 55 -12.41 9.20 13.43
C MET A 55 -12.01 8.75 12.01
N PRO A 56 -10.71 8.62 11.66
CA PRO A 56 -10.29 8.08 10.36
C PRO A 56 -10.58 6.58 10.21
N VAL A 57 -10.59 5.79 11.29
CA VAL A 57 -11.00 4.37 11.25
C VAL A 57 -12.48 4.26 10.89
N TRP A 58 -13.34 5.04 11.54
CA TRP A 58 -14.75 5.14 11.19
C TRP A 58 -14.94 5.63 9.76
N GLY A 59 -14.21 6.67 9.36
CA GLY A 59 -14.19 7.17 7.98
C GLY A 59 -13.80 6.07 6.98
N ALA A 60 -12.78 5.26 7.28
CA ALA A 60 -12.39 4.13 6.46
C ALA A 60 -13.51 3.09 6.37
N ILE A 61 -14.06 2.64 7.50
CA ILE A 61 -15.14 1.63 7.54
C ILE A 61 -16.35 2.11 6.72
N THR A 62 -16.79 3.34 6.93
CA THR A 62 -17.91 3.91 6.17
C THR A 62 -17.62 4.01 4.68
N LEU A 63 -16.39 4.34 4.27
CA LEU A 63 -16.02 4.34 2.86
C LEU A 63 -15.95 2.93 2.28
N PHE A 64 -15.31 1.97 2.96
CA PHE A 64 -15.19 0.58 2.48
C PHE A 64 -16.55 -0.11 2.36
N THR A 65 -17.47 0.14 3.28
CA THR A 65 -18.83 -0.46 3.29
C THR A 65 -19.78 0.16 2.28
N ARG A 66 -19.54 1.41 1.86
CA ARG A 66 -20.39 2.05 0.85
C ARG A 66 -20.32 1.33 -0.50
N PRO A 67 -21.46 1.11 -1.18
CA PRO A 67 -21.48 0.56 -2.52
C PRO A 67 -20.68 1.45 -3.48
N LYS A 68 -20.11 0.83 -4.51
CA LYS A 68 -19.33 1.51 -5.53
C LYS A 68 -20.25 1.98 -6.64
N ASP A 69 -20.18 3.26 -7.00
CA ASP A 69 -20.97 3.85 -8.10
C ASP A 69 -20.53 3.41 -9.50
N ARG A 70 -19.52 2.52 -9.60
CA ARG A 70 -18.96 2.06 -10.88
C ARG A 70 -19.63 0.76 -11.31
N PRO A 71 -19.80 0.52 -12.62
CA PRO A 71 -20.28 -0.76 -13.11
C PRO A 71 -19.36 -1.87 -12.59
N LEU A 72 -19.88 -2.68 -11.68
CA LEU A 72 -19.18 -3.84 -11.11
C LEU A 72 -18.96 -4.93 -12.16
N ILE A 73 -19.65 -4.82 -13.30
CA ILE A 73 -19.69 -5.77 -14.41
C ILE A 73 -18.94 -5.16 -15.59
N GLY A 74 -17.82 -5.78 -15.97
CA GLY A 74 -17.08 -5.44 -17.17
C GLY A 74 -17.64 -6.16 -18.40
N GLY A 75 -17.87 -5.41 -19.49
CA GLY A 75 -18.24 -5.97 -20.79
C GLY A 75 -17.03 -6.47 -21.59
N TYR A 76 -17.13 -6.43 -22.92
CA TYR A 76 -16.09 -6.91 -23.86
C TYR A 76 -14.66 -6.44 -23.53
N ASN A 77 -14.48 -5.15 -23.20
CA ASN A 77 -13.16 -4.59 -22.88
C ASN A 77 -12.52 -5.20 -21.62
N ALA A 78 -13.34 -5.58 -20.63
CA ALA A 78 -12.83 -6.26 -19.44
C ALA A 78 -12.43 -7.71 -19.79
N GLN A 79 -13.22 -8.41 -20.59
CA GLN A 79 -12.89 -9.75 -21.06
C GLN A 79 -11.57 -9.76 -21.85
N GLN A 80 -11.38 -8.78 -22.74
CA GLN A 80 -10.13 -8.62 -23.47
C GLN A 80 -8.95 -8.30 -22.54
N ALA A 81 -9.12 -7.40 -21.57
CA ALA A 81 -8.04 -7.08 -20.63
C ALA A 81 -7.64 -8.29 -19.77
N GLN A 82 -8.61 -9.15 -19.40
CA GLN A 82 -8.38 -10.31 -18.55
C GLN A 82 -7.82 -11.53 -19.31
N SER A 83 -8.02 -11.62 -20.62
CA SER A 83 -7.43 -12.68 -21.45
C SER A 83 -5.92 -12.47 -21.71
N MET A 84 -5.43 -11.24 -21.55
CA MET A 84 -4.03 -10.90 -21.76
C MET A 84 -3.12 -11.47 -20.65
N LYS A 85 -2.13 -12.27 -21.05
CA LYS A 85 -1.04 -12.70 -20.15
C LYS A 85 -0.25 -11.49 -19.64
N LEU A 86 0.40 -11.64 -18.47
CA LEU A 86 1.14 -10.55 -17.83
C LEU A 86 2.23 -9.93 -18.72
N ILE A 87 2.91 -10.73 -19.55
CA ILE A 87 3.97 -10.23 -20.45
C ILE A 87 3.45 -9.22 -21.49
N TRP A 88 2.17 -9.31 -21.83
CA TRP A 88 1.48 -8.37 -22.72
C TRP A 88 0.91 -7.15 -21.97
N ARG A 89 1.18 -7.05 -20.67
CA ARG A 89 0.80 -5.95 -19.78
C ARG A 89 2.07 -5.36 -19.13
N PRO A 90 2.92 -4.64 -19.89
CA PRO A 90 4.25 -4.22 -19.43
C PRO A 90 4.20 -3.32 -18.18
N THR A 91 3.18 -2.47 -18.07
CA THR A 91 2.97 -1.66 -16.86
C THR A 91 2.74 -2.53 -15.63
N ASP A 92 1.89 -3.56 -15.74
CA ASP A 92 1.60 -4.46 -14.62
C ASP A 92 2.84 -5.30 -14.26
N LEU A 93 3.64 -5.70 -15.26
CA LEU A 93 4.91 -6.40 -15.05
C LEU A 93 5.92 -5.55 -14.25
N ILE A 94 6.13 -4.29 -14.67
CA ILE A 94 7.02 -3.35 -13.96
C ILE A 94 6.53 -3.14 -12.53
N LEU A 95 5.21 -2.96 -12.34
CA LEU A 95 4.63 -2.78 -11.01
C LEU A 95 4.80 -4.01 -10.12
N VAL A 96 4.68 -5.23 -10.67
CA VAL A 96 4.95 -6.47 -9.92
C VAL A 96 6.41 -6.51 -9.46
N VAL A 97 7.37 -6.18 -10.34
CA VAL A 97 8.79 -6.12 -9.98
C VAL A 97 9.05 -5.07 -8.89
N LEU A 98 8.49 -3.87 -9.03
CA LEU A 98 8.59 -2.81 -8.03
C LEU A 98 7.97 -3.22 -6.68
N LEU A 99 6.82 -3.89 -6.70
CA LEU A 99 6.17 -4.41 -5.49
C LEU A 99 7.02 -5.47 -4.82
N ILE A 100 7.63 -6.41 -5.55
CA ILE A 100 8.53 -7.42 -4.99
C ILE A 100 9.75 -6.75 -4.33
N ALA A 101 10.34 -5.74 -5.00
CA ALA A 101 11.44 -4.97 -4.43
C ALA A 101 11.00 -4.21 -3.16
N ALA A 102 9.83 -3.57 -3.19
CA ALA A 102 9.24 -2.89 -2.03
C ALA A 102 8.96 -3.85 -0.88
N MET A 103 8.47 -5.06 -1.16
CA MET A 103 8.25 -6.10 -0.17
C MET A 103 9.57 -6.54 0.48
N ALA A 104 10.61 -6.81 -0.30
CA ALA A 104 11.94 -7.15 0.23
C ALA A 104 12.49 -6.03 1.11
N PHE A 105 12.36 -4.78 0.67
CA PHE A 105 12.80 -3.61 1.43
C PHE A 105 12.03 -3.43 2.73
N THR A 106 10.70 -3.63 2.70
CA THR A 106 9.84 -3.61 3.90
C THR A 106 10.26 -4.72 4.87
N ALA A 107 10.56 -5.91 4.35
CA ALA A 107 10.95 -7.05 5.17
C ALA A 107 12.29 -6.81 5.88
N ILE A 108 13.30 -6.30 5.18
CA ILE A 108 14.60 -5.94 5.80
C ILE A 108 14.38 -4.91 6.90
N ARG A 109 13.62 -3.83 6.64
CA ARG A 109 13.33 -2.79 7.63
C ARG A 109 12.53 -3.31 8.84
N GLY A 110 11.59 -4.21 8.62
CA GLY A 110 10.82 -4.86 9.67
C GLY A 110 11.70 -5.74 10.56
N LEU A 111 12.56 -6.57 9.96
CA LEU A 111 13.52 -7.41 10.68
C LEU A 111 14.52 -6.57 11.49
N VAL A 112 15.00 -5.48 10.91
CA VAL A 112 15.81 -4.47 11.60
C VAL A 112 15.08 -3.90 12.82
N ALA A 113 13.81 -3.55 12.68
CA ALA A 113 12.99 -3.02 13.78
C ALA A 113 12.67 -4.08 14.84
N LEU A 114 12.75 -5.37 14.51
CA LEU A 114 12.67 -6.49 15.46
C LEU A 114 14.02 -6.84 16.09
N ASP A 115 15.07 -6.06 15.85
CA ASP A 115 16.44 -6.33 16.32
C ASP A 115 16.98 -7.71 15.88
N SER A 116 16.66 -8.10 14.64
CA SER A 116 17.13 -9.36 14.06
C SER A 116 18.67 -9.48 14.09
N PRO A 117 19.22 -10.65 14.47
CA PRO A 117 20.67 -10.88 14.54
C PRO A 117 21.34 -11.05 13.16
N LEU A 118 20.58 -10.98 12.07
CA LEU A 118 21.11 -11.14 10.71
C LEU A 118 22.14 -10.04 10.36
N GLU A 119 23.26 -10.45 9.77
CA GLU A 119 24.35 -9.54 9.38
C GLU A 119 23.88 -8.47 8.38
N ALA A 120 23.01 -8.83 7.43
CA ALA A 120 22.44 -7.87 6.49
C ALA A 120 21.66 -6.74 7.21
N CYS A 121 20.96 -7.06 8.31
CA CYS A 121 20.20 -6.08 9.10
C CYS A 121 21.14 -5.13 9.86
N SER A 122 22.22 -5.66 10.44
CA SER A 122 23.20 -4.85 11.17
C SER A 122 23.98 -3.91 10.24
N ILE A 123 24.39 -4.41 9.06
CA ILE A 123 25.04 -3.59 8.03
C ILE A 123 24.10 -2.48 7.55
N TYR A 124 22.83 -2.82 7.29
CA TYR A 124 21.84 -1.86 6.79
C TYR A 124 21.64 -0.69 7.75
N VAL A 125 21.37 -0.97 9.04
CA VAL A 125 21.17 0.07 10.05
C VAL A 125 22.40 0.92 10.24
N LYS A 126 23.58 0.31 10.29
CA LYS A 126 24.83 1.02 10.59
C LYS A 126 25.23 1.97 9.47
N HIS A 127 25.06 1.56 8.21
CA HIS A 127 25.59 2.30 7.06
C HIS A 127 24.55 3.11 6.30
N TYR A 128 23.28 2.70 6.29
CA TYR A 128 22.25 3.33 5.46
C TYR A 128 21.23 4.11 6.29
N GLU A 129 20.55 3.46 7.25
CA GLU A 129 19.48 4.09 8.02
C GLU A 129 19.65 3.96 9.55
N PRO A 130 20.61 4.71 10.14
CA PRO A 130 20.77 4.76 11.59
C PRO A 130 19.53 5.26 12.33
N TYR A 131 18.68 6.03 11.64
CA TYR A 131 17.44 6.61 12.18
C TYR A 131 16.49 5.57 12.79
N LEU A 132 16.54 4.32 12.32
CA LEU A 132 15.72 3.23 12.86
C LEU A 132 16.04 2.88 14.33
N LYS A 133 17.20 3.31 14.83
CA LYS A 133 17.64 3.11 16.23
C LYS A 133 17.39 4.33 17.12
N ASP A 134 16.69 5.35 16.64
CA ASP A 134 16.37 6.52 17.45
C ASP A 134 15.50 6.13 18.67
N PRO A 135 15.88 6.53 19.91
CA PRO A 135 15.13 6.21 21.13
C PRO A 135 13.70 6.79 21.17
N VAL A 136 13.33 7.72 20.29
CA VAL A 136 11.94 8.21 20.21
C VAL A 136 10.93 7.15 19.79
N GLY A 137 11.36 6.03 19.19
CA GLY A 137 10.50 4.87 18.90
C GLY A 137 9.65 4.99 17.63
N TYR A 138 9.28 6.19 17.17
CA TYR A 138 8.48 6.39 15.95
C TYR A 138 9.03 5.67 14.70
N PRO A 139 10.30 5.82 14.30
CA PRO A 139 10.79 5.18 13.07
C PRO A 139 10.73 3.65 13.17
N ARG A 140 11.04 3.09 14.34
CA ARG A 140 10.95 1.65 14.60
C ARG A 140 9.51 1.15 14.49
N VAL A 141 8.58 1.78 15.20
CA VAL A 141 7.15 1.42 15.20
C VAL A 141 6.54 1.54 13.81
N MET A 142 6.92 2.57 13.05
CA MET A 142 6.48 2.74 11.67
C MET A 142 6.91 1.58 10.78
N MET A 143 8.16 1.12 10.89
CA MET A 143 8.62 -0.04 10.13
C MET A 143 7.90 -1.32 10.54
N LEU A 144 7.60 -1.52 11.82
CA LEU A 144 6.79 -2.65 12.27
C LEU A 144 5.36 -2.57 11.75
N HIS A 145 4.75 -1.38 11.75
CA HIS A 145 3.41 -1.18 11.20
C HIS A 145 3.37 -1.54 9.71
N LEU A 146 4.35 -1.08 8.93
CA LEU A 146 4.47 -1.44 7.52
C LEU A 146 4.82 -2.93 7.34
N PHE A 147 5.61 -3.53 8.22
CA PHE A 147 5.97 -4.94 8.15
C PHE A 147 4.79 -5.87 8.44
N PHE A 148 3.96 -5.58 9.44
CA PHE A 148 2.84 -6.44 9.79
C PHE A 148 1.59 -6.19 8.96
N TYR A 149 1.31 -4.94 8.57
CA TYR A 149 0.09 -4.60 7.84
C TYR A 149 0.34 -4.21 6.38
N GLY A 150 1.42 -3.48 6.11
CA GLY A 150 1.78 -3.04 4.75
C GLY A 150 2.27 -4.20 3.88
N LEU A 151 3.19 -5.03 4.37
CA LEU A 151 3.83 -6.11 3.61
C LEU A 151 2.82 -7.15 3.09
N PRO A 152 1.88 -7.68 3.91
CA PRO A 152 0.85 -8.58 3.38
C PRO A 152 -0.02 -7.90 2.32
N LEU A 153 -0.30 -6.62 2.47
CA LEU A 153 -1.10 -5.86 1.52
C LEU A 153 -0.36 -5.59 0.21
N LEU A 154 0.95 -5.35 0.24
CA LEU A 154 1.80 -5.31 -0.95
C LEU A 154 1.78 -6.66 -1.67
N GLY A 155 1.86 -7.77 -0.93
CA GLY A 155 1.70 -9.12 -1.48
C GLY A 155 0.33 -9.35 -2.11
N ALA A 156 -0.74 -8.85 -1.47
CA ALA A 156 -2.07 -8.85 -2.05
C ALA A 156 -2.10 -8.05 -3.36
N PHE A 157 -1.43 -6.90 -3.46
CA PHE A 157 -1.38 -6.13 -4.71
C PHE A 157 -0.65 -6.86 -5.83
N VAL A 158 0.41 -7.60 -5.53
CA VAL A 158 1.03 -8.52 -6.49
C VAL A 158 0.00 -9.52 -6.98
N TYR A 159 -0.70 -10.20 -6.06
CA TYR A 159 -1.76 -11.13 -6.41
C TYR A 159 -2.84 -10.49 -7.29
N GLY A 160 -3.28 -9.28 -6.96
CA GLY A 160 -4.32 -8.58 -7.70
C GLY A 160 -3.90 -8.08 -9.09
N LEU A 161 -2.62 -7.84 -9.33
CA LEU A 161 -2.09 -7.57 -10.69
C LEU A 161 -1.99 -8.86 -11.54
N LEU A 162 -1.78 -10.00 -10.88
CA LEU A 162 -1.68 -11.31 -11.52
C LEU A 162 -3.05 -11.93 -11.81
N LYS A 163 -4.02 -11.75 -10.91
CA LYS A 163 -5.35 -12.35 -10.99
C LYS A 163 -6.41 -11.31 -11.36
N PRO A 164 -7.19 -11.56 -12.43
CA PRO A 164 -8.25 -10.65 -12.84
C PRO A 164 -9.42 -10.66 -11.84
N GLY A 165 -10.26 -9.61 -11.91
CA GLY A 165 -11.50 -9.53 -11.11
C GLY A 165 -11.33 -9.14 -9.65
N CYS A 166 -10.13 -8.71 -9.24
CA CYS A 166 -9.84 -8.22 -7.89
C CYS A 166 -10.44 -6.82 -7.62
N THR A 167 -11.76 -6.75 -7.51
CA THR A 167 -12.51 -5.49 -7.29
C THR A 167 -12.11 -4.71 -6.03
N TRP A 168 -11.54 -5.39 -5.03
CA TRP A 168 -11.06 -4.77 -3.79
C TRP A 168 -9.81 -3.90 -4.00
N MET A 169 -9.04 -4.10 -5.08
CA MET A 169 -7.83 -3.32 -5.36
C MET A 169 -8.10 -1.82 -5.45
N SER A 170 -9.25 -1.41 -5.98
CA SER A 170 -9.58 0.01 -6.17
C SER A 170 -9.49 0.82 -4.88
N ASP A 171 -9.91 0.22 -3.77
CA ASP A 171 -10.02 0.93 -2.50
C ASP A 171 -8.77 0.74 -1.65
N TRP A 172 -8.29 -0.51 -1.57
CA TRP A 172 -7.11 -0.84 -0.77
C TRP A 172 -5.85 -0.17 -1.28
N THR A 173 -5.66 -0.03 -2.59
CA THR A 173 -4.49 0.66 -3.15
C THR A 173 -4.49 2.14 -2.81
N LEU A 174 -5.65 2.80 -2.83
CA LEU A 174 -5.79 4.20 -2.43
C LEU A 174 -5.56 4.38 -0.93
N PHE A 175 -6.09 3.48 -0.10
CA PHE A 175 -5.88 3.49 1.34
C PHE A 175 -4.39 3.29 1.68
N LEU A 176 -3.73 2.29 1.10
CA LEU A 176 -2.30 2.05 1.33
C LEU A 176 -1.44 3.18 0.77
N ALA A 177 -1.78 3.76 -0.39
CA ALA A 177 -1.06 4.91 -0.93
C ALA A 177 -1.07 6.09 0.05
N GLY A 178 -2.22 6.39 0.66
CA GLY A 178 -2.32 7.41 1.71
C GLY A 178 -1.46 7.11 2.92
N ALA A 179 -1.52 5.88 3.44
CA ALA A 179 -0.70 5.44 4.57
C ALA A 179 0.81 5.55 4.25
N MET A 180 1.21 5.14 3.05
CA MET A 180 2.60 5.12 2.59
C MET A 180 3.16 6.52 2.40
N ILE A 181 2.39 7.45 1.82
CA ILE A 181 2.78 8.86 1.71
C ILE A 181 3.07 9.43 3.10
N GLN A 182 2.16 9.22 4.05
CA GLN A 182 2.32 9.74 5.41
C GLN A 182 3.56 9.16 6.10
N CYS A 183 3.71 7.83 6.08
CA CYS A 183 4.83 7.14 6.71
C CYS A 183 6.16 7.59 6.10
N GLN A 184 6.29 7.57 4.77
CA GLN A 184 7.56 7.91 4.13
C GLN A 184 7.90 9.40 4.26
N TRP A 185 6.90 10.29 4.19
CA TRP A 185 7.13 11.70 4.47
C TRP A 185 7.67 11.93 5.88
N ALA A 186 7.05 11.31 6.89
CA ALA A 186 7.50 11.42 8.28
C ALA A 186 8.89 10.80 8.49
N HIS A 187 9.18 9.65 7.86
CA HIS A 187 10.49 8.97 7.94
C HIS A 187 11.62 9.82 7.36
N ILE A 188 11.43 10.31 6.14
CA ILE A 188 12.43 11.13 5.43
C ILE A 188 12.58 12.45 6.19
N GLY A 189 11.47 13.11 6.53
CA GLY A 189 11.49 14.36 7.27
C GLY A 189 12.20 14.22 8.63
N GLY A 190 11.90 13.16 9.39
CA GLY A 190 12.52 12.88 10.68
C GLY A 190 14.01 12.57 10.59
N SER A 191 14.43 11.77 9.61
CA SER A 191 15.84 11.42 9.43
C SER A 191 16.73 12.60 9.01
N LEU A 192 16.14 13.61 8.34
CA LEU A 192 16.83 14.82 7.89
C LEU A 192 16.69 16.00 8.86
N HIS A 193 15.83 15.89 9.88
CA HIS A 193 15.51 17.02 10.74
C HIS A 193 16.71 17.47 11.60
N PRO A 194 16.97 18.79 11.73
CA PRO A 194 18.08 19.30 12.54
C PRO A 194 18.01 18.98 14.04
N ARG A 195 16.84 18.58 14.55
CA ARG A 195 16.66 18.13 15.94
C ARG A 195 16.93 16.64 16.16
N THR A 196 17.08 15.86 15.10
CA THR A 196 17.49 14.45 15.19
C THR A 196 18.98 14.40 15.49
N THR A 197 19.40 13.61 16.49
CA THR A 197 20.81 13.53 16.88
C THR A 197 21.68 13.09 15.71
N ALA A 198 22.87 13.68 15.56
CA ALA A 198 23.75 13.45 14.41
C ALA A 198 24.03 11.96 14.14
N GLN A 199 24.18 11.14 15.18
CA GLN A 199 24.40 9.70 15.08
C GLN A 199 23.25 8.91 14.42
N PHE A 200 22.03 9.47 14.41
CA PHE A 200 20.84 8.85 13.83
C PHE A 200 20.48 9.42 12.46
N ARG A 201 21.19 10.45 11.99
CA ARG A 201 20.95 11.01 10.65
C ARG A 201 21.56 10.11 9.58
N ILE A 202 21.04 10.26 8.36
CA ILE A 202 21.58 9.56 7.21
C ILE A 202 23.02 10.05 6.94
N PRO A 203 24.01 9.15 6.82
CA PRO A 203 25.37 9.55 6.50
C PRO A 203 25.48 10.21 5.13
N ASN A 204 26.28 11.28 5.01
CA ASN A 204 26.39 12.09 3.78
C ASN A 204 26.79 11.26 2.55
N GLY A 205 27.66 10.25 2.71
CA GLY A 205 28.16 9.42 1.61
C GLY A 205 27.08 8.55 0.94
N VAL A 206 25.99 8.24 1.64
CA VAL A 206 24.88 7.40 1.12
C VAL A 206 23.56 8.16 1.00
N PHE A 207 23.57 9.46 1.26
CA PHE A 207 22.37 10.30 1.35
C PHE A 207 21.44 10.12 0.15
N TRP A 208 21.98 10.28 -1.07
CA TRP A 208 21.19 10.19 -2.30
C TRP A 208 20.63 8.79 -2.53
N SER A 209 21.42 7.75 -2.24
CA SER A 209 20.98 6.36 -2.37
C SER A 209 19.81 6.06 -1.43
N VAL A 210 19.89 6.49 -0.17
CA VAL A 210 18.83 6.30 0.83
C VAL A 210 17.60 7.12 0.47
N LEU A 211 17.78 8.38 0.03
CA LEU A 211 16.67 9.24 -0.38
C LEU A 211 15.92 8.66 -1.59
N VAL A 212 16.64 8.27 -2.64
CA VAL A 212 16.04 7.68 -3.85
C VAL A 212 15.33 6.37 -3.52
N ALA A 213 15.93 5.50 -2.70
CA ALA A 213 15.29 4.26 -2.27
C ALA A 213 13.98 4.52 -1.51
N ASN A 214 13.97 5.49 -0.58
CA ASN A 214 12.77 5.89 0.16
C ASN A 214 11.69 6.49 -0.75
N LEU A 215 12.06 7.33 -1.73
CA LEU A 215 11.14 7.92 -2.69
C LEU A 215 10.54 6.86 -3.63
N LEU A 216 11.34 5.92 -4.12
CA LEU A 216 10.86 4.79 -4.93
C LEU A 216 9.92 3.89 -4.13
N TYR A 217 10.27 3.62 -2.87
CA TYR A 217 9.44 2.86 -1.95
C TYR A 217 8.09 3.55 -1.68
N ALA A 218 8.09 4.88 -1.50
CA ALA A 218 6.87 5.68 -1.38
C ALA A 218 6.04 5.68 -2.67
N ALA A 219 6.70 5.81 -3.83
CA ALA A 219 6.04 5.92 -5.13
C ALA A 219 5.36 4.62 -5.57
N THR A 220 5.92 3.46 -5.24
CA THR A 220 5.40 2.14 -5.67
C THR A 220 3.89 1.94 -5.44
N PRO A 221 3.37 2.03 -4.20
CA PRO A 221 1.93 1.87 -3.95
C PRO A 221 1.07 2.96 -4.60
N ILE A 222 1.61 4.17 -4.78
CA ILE A 222 0.93 5.27 -5.49
C ILE A 222 0.77 4.93 -6.97
N LEU A 223 1.82 4.43 -7.61
CA LEU A 223 1.79 4.01 -9.01
C LEU A 223 0.81 2.86 -9.24
N VAL A 224 0.72 1.91 -8.30
CA VAL A 224 -0.30 0.85 -8.34
C VAL A 224 -1.71 1.45 -8.23
N ALA A 225 -1.94 2.37 -7.30
CA ALA A 225 -3.24 3.05 -7.16
C ALA A 225 -3.64 3.82 -8.42
N LEU A 226 -2.68 4.54 -9.04
CA LEU A 226 -2.89 5.24 -10.31
C LEU A 226 -3.22 4.26 -11.45
N ARG A 227 -2.50 3.13 -11.54
CA ARG A 227 -2.77 2.09 -12.54
C ARG A 227 -4.18 1.52 -12.42
N VAL A 228 -4.63 1.23 -11.20
CA VAL A 228 -5.97 0.70 -10.92
C VAL A 228 -7.04 1.76 -11.21
N CYS A 229 -6.79 3.02 -10.91
CA CYS A 229 -7.75 4.10 -11.15
C CYS A 229 -7.89 4.43 -12.65
N ASN A 230 -6.78 4.47 -13.39
CA ASN A 230 -6.77 4.89 -14.79
C ASN A 230 -7.33 3.82 -15.74
N ASN A 231 -7.09 2.55 -15.45
CA ASN A 231 -7.63 1.45 -16.25
C ASN A 231 -8.16 0.32 -15.35
N PRO A 232 -9.45 0.41 -14.93
CA PRO A 232 -10.04 -0.52 -13.98
C PRO A 232 -10.47 -1.85 -14.61
N TYR A 233 -10.51 -1.97 -15.94
CA TYR A 233 -11.15 -3.10 -16.65
C TYR A 233 -10.64 -4.47 -16.23
N PHE A 234 -9.33 -4.60 -15.99
CA PHE A 234 -8.72 -5.85 -15.53
C PHE A 234 -9.26 -6.32 -14.17
N PHE A 235 -9.65 -5.38 -13.30
CA PHE A 235 -10.05 -5.65 -11.91
C PHE A 235 -11.56 -5.80 -11.72
N LEU A 236 -12.37 -5.55 -12.76
CA LEU A 236 -13.83 -5.69 -12.70
C LEU A 236 -14.24 -7.17 -12.71
N LYS A 237 -15.38 -7.48 -12.08
CA LYS A 237 -15.99 -8.80 -12.27
C LYS A 237 -16.62 -8.85 -13.66
N ILE A 238 -16.49 -9.96 -14.36
CA ILE A 238 -17.22 -10.20 -15.61
C ILE A 238 -18.42 -11.06 -15.28
N ALA A 239 -19.61 -10.64 -15.70
CA ALA A 239 -20.78 -11.50 -15.67
C ALA A 239 -20.82 -12.29 -16.98
N PRO A 240 -21.14 -13.60 -16.96
CA PRO A 240 -21.44 -14.33 -18.19
C PRO A 240 -22.63 -13.65 -18.87
N PHE A 241 -22.58 -13.52 -20.21
CA PHE A 241 -23.68 -12.93 -20.96
C PHE A 241 -24.97 -13.73 -20.70
N PRO A 242 -26.13 -13.07 -20.48
CA PRO A 242 -27.41 -13.77 -20.39
C PRO A 242 -27.62 -14.59 -21.67
N GLY A 243 -27.65 -15.92 -21.55
CA GLY A 243 -27.77 -16.86 -22.69
C GLY A 243 -26.54 -17.73 -22.98
N GLN A 244 -25.44 -17.61 -22.25
CA GLN A 244 -24.22 -18.43 -22.45
C GLN A 244 -24.14 -19.68 -21.56
N THR A 245 -25.17 -19.97 -20.76
CA THR A 245 -25.34 -21.27 -20.10
C THR A 245 -25.92 -22.27 -21.10
N GLY A 246 -25.05 -22.97 -21.83
CA GLY A 246 -25.46 -24.04 -22.76
C GLY A 246 -24.73 -24.10 -24.11
N LEU A 247 -23.78 -23.20 -24.38
CA LEU A 247 -22.93 -23.32 -25.57
C LEU A 247 -21.72 -24.19 -25.21
N PRO A 248 -21.50 -25.34 -25.90
CA PRO A 248 -20.33 -26.16 -25.64
C PRO A 248 -19.07 -25.33 -25.90
N ASN A 249 -18.12 -25.41 -24.98
CA ASN A 249 -16.78 -24.85 -25.16
C ASN A 249 -16.28 -25.27 -26.54
N SER A 250 -15.84 -24.29 -27.33
CA SER A 250 -15.35 -24.49 -28.70
C SER A 250 -14.13 -25.41 -28.82
N GLU A 251 -13.63 -25.96 -27.72
CA GLU A 251 -12.59 -26.99 -27.71
C GLU A 251 -13.10 -28.38 -28.11
N GLU A 252 -14.41 -28.66 -28.07
CA GLU A 252 -14.96 -29.98 -28.42
C GLU A 252 -15.25 -30.17 -29.92
N LYS A 253 -15.18 -29.11 -30.75
CA LYS A 253 -15.51 -29.21 -32.18
C LYS A 253 -14.37 -29.69 -33.08
N ASP A 254 -13.12 -29.63 -32.63
CA ASP A 254 -11.96 -29.93 -33.49
C ASP A 254 -11.55 -31.42 -33.51
N THR A 255 -12.18 -32.29 -32.71
CA THR A 255 -11.82 -33.72 -32.62
C THR A 255 -12.76 -34.70 -33.33
N LYS A 256 -13.82 -34.23 -34.01
CA LYS A 256 -14.81 -35.13 -34.68
C LYS A 256 -14.93 -34.96 -36.20
N ILE A 257 -13.85 -34.63 -36.89
CA ILE A 257 -13.78 -34.73 -38.36
C ILE A 257 -12.55 -35.53 -38.79
N LYS A 258 -12.47 -36.79 -38.36
CA LYS A 258 -11.73 -37.86 -39.03
C LYS A 258 -12.44 -39.16 -38.69
N ASP A 259 -13.30 -39.60 -39.59
CA ASP A 259 -13.61 -41.00 -39.90
C ASP A 259 -14.91 -41.04 -40.71
N LYS A 260 -14.73 -41.01 -42.04
CA LYS A 260 -15.66 -41.54 -43.02
C LYS A 260 -14.86 -42.02 -44.22
#